data_AF-A0A812WH70-F1
#
_entry.id   AF-A0A812WH70-F1
#
_cell.length_a   1.000
_cell.length_b   1.000
_cell.length_c   1.000
_cell.angle_alpha   90.00
_cell.angle_beta   90.00
_cell.angle_gamma   90.00
#
_symmetry.space_group_name_H-M   'P 1'
#
loop_
_entity.id
_entity.type
_entity.pdbx_description
1 polymer ?
#
loop_
_entity_poly.entity_id
_entity_poly.type
_entity_poly.pdbx_seq_one_letter_code
_entity_poly.pdbx_strand_id
1 'polypeptide(L)'
;MVDSGTDETRQAEAARRGRKLFGRTLINIFQQELTELCSTLEARDCRHVRCLRPNDEQKPLFFDDKSMLRQCRYSGLLEATRIRRQGYAHRRSLSHFASRYALLLAPEARRRARQVMAGSLKA
;
A
#
# COMPACT_ATOMS: atom_id res chain seq x y z
N MET A 1 -8.84 28.39 -60.25
CA MET A 1 -9.31 27.10 -59.71
C MET A 1 -8.31 26.67 -58.66
N VAL A 2 -8.72 26.73 -57.38
CA VAL A 2 -8.33 25.87 -56.22
C VAL A 2 -6.84 25.89 -55.82
N ASP A 3 -6.38 26.20 -54.61
CA ASP A 3 -6.98 26.53 -53.30
C ASP A 3 -5.84 27.02 -52.38
N SER A 4 -5.91 28.28 -51.93
CA SER A 4 -5.00 28.88 -50.93
C SER A 4 -5.66 28.82 -49.54
N GLY A 5 -6.19 27.66 -49.14
CA GLY A 5 -7.13 27.55 -48.01
C GLY A 5 -6.75 26.59 -46.88
N THR A 6 -5.54 26.03 -46.80
CA THR A 6 -5.25 24.92 -45.88
C THR A 6 -4.30 25.20 -44.70
N ASP A 7 -3.86 26.45 -44.48
CA ASP A 7 -2.98 26.77 -43.34
C ASP A 7 -3.66 27.56 -42.20
N GLU A 8 -4.68 28.37 -42.49
CA GLU A 8 -5.43 29.10 -41.46
C GLU A 8 -6.32 28.18 -40.59
N THR A 9 -6.81 27.07 -41.16
CA THR A 9 -7.66 26.10 -40.45
C THR A 9 -6.89 25.24 -39.45
N ARG A 10 -5.59 25.00 -39.66
CA ARG A 10 -4.73 24.22 -38.75
C ARG A 10 -4.35 25.00 -37.48
N GLN A 11 -4.15 26.31 -37.58
CA GLN A 11 -3.81 27.15 -36.42
C GLN A 11 -5.03 27.39 -35.51
N ALA A 12 -6.25 27.43 -36.07
CA ALA A 12 -7.49 27.55 -35.31
C ALA A 12 -7.84 26.29 -34.50
N GLU A 13 -7.48 25.09 -34.95
CA GLU A 13 -7.65 23.84 -34.18
C GLU A 13 -6.66 23.71 -33.01
N ALA A 14 -5.44 24.22 -33.15
CA ALA A 14 -4.47 24.26 -32.06
C ALA A 14 -4.90 25.19 -30.90
N ALA A 15 -5.59 26.30 -31.21
CA ALA A 15 -6.20 27.19 -30.22
C ALA A 15 -7.44 26.59 -29.55
N ARG A 16 -8.08 25.59 -30.18
CA ARG A 16 -9.20 24.81 -29.65
C ARG A 16 -8.80 23.58 -28.84
N ARG A 17 -7.51 23.23 -28.77
CA ARG A 17 -6.99 22.27 -27.79
C ARG A 17 -7.23 22.88 -26.41
N GLY A 18 -8.37 22.50 -25.85
CA GLY A 18 -9.08 23.25 -24.82
C GLY A 18 -8.13 23.81 -23.78
N ARG A 19 -8.36 25.07 -23.40
CA ARG A 19 -7.87 25.61 -22.13
C ARG A 19 -8.27 24.61 -21.05
N LYS A 20 -7.39 23.64 -20.76
CA LYS A 20 -7.46 22.87 -19.53
C LYS A 20 -7.49 23.96 -18.47
N LEU A 21 -8.56 24.03 -17.68
CA LEU A 21 -8.59 24.86 -16.48
C LEU A 21 -7.50 24.30 -15.56
N PHE A 22 -6.25 24.60 -15.86
CA PHE A 22 -5.10 24.26 -15.06
C PHE A 22 -4.93 25.41 -14.07
N GLY A 23 -5.97 25.57 -13.25
CA GLY A 23 -5.95 26.44 -12.08
C GLY A 23 -5.72 25.59 -10.83
N ARG A 24 -5.17 26.22 -9.80
CA ARG A 24 -5.13 25.66 -8.44
C ARG A 24 -6.55 25.51 -7.91
N THR A 25 -7.23 24.44 -8.29
CA THR A 25 -8.52 24.05 -7.68
C THR A 25 -8.24 23.33 -6.37
N LEU A 26 -9.19 23.39 -5.44
CA LEU A 26 -9.09 22.65 -4.18
C LEU A 26 -8.93 21.14 -4.43
N ILE A 27 -9.60 20.60 -5.45
CA ILE A 27 -9.48 19.18 -5.83
C ILE A 27 -8.05 18.85 -6.28
N ASN A 28 -7.44 19.68 -7.12
CA ASN A 28 -6.08 19.44 -7.59
C ASN A 28 -5.06 19.53 -6.45
N ILE A 29 -5.24 20.47 -5.52
CA ILE A 29 -4.37 20.60 -4.34
C ILE A 29 -4.51 19.36 -3.45
N PHE A 30 -5.74 18.96 -3.10
CA PHE A 30 -5.99 17.79 -2.26
C PHE A 30 -5.46 16.50 -2.88
N GLN A 31 -5.56 16.34 -4.20
CA GLN A 31 -4.97 15.20 -4.90
C GLN A 31 -3.44 15.17 -4.79
N GLN A 32 -2.78 16.34 -4.91
CA GLN A 32 -1.34 16.45 -4.73
C GLN A 32 -0.94 16.07 -3.29
N GLU A 33 -1.63 16.63 -2.30
CA GLU A 33 -1.40 16.32 -0.87
C GLU A 33 -1.58 14.84 -0.56
N LEU A 34 -2.64 14.19 -1.08
CA LEU A 34 -2.86 12.75 -0.92
C LEU A 34 -1.75 11.92 -1.57
N THR A 35 -1.27 12.32 -2.74
CA THR A 35 -0.20 11.60 -3.45
C THR A 35 1.10 11.64 -2.65
N GLU A 36 1.45 12.82 -2.13
CA GLU A 36 2.64 13.01 -1.29
C GLU A 36 2.55 12.21 0.02
N LEU A 37 1.37 12.21 0.66
CA LEU A 37 1.12 11.43 1.86
C LEU A 37 1.27 9.92 1.59
N CYS A 38 0.66 9.40 0.52
CA CYS A 38 0.74 7.98 0.17
C CYS A 38 2.19 7.54 -0.07
N SER A 39 2.96 8.33 -0.82
CA SER A 39 4.39 8.07 -1.05
C SER A 39 5.17 7.97 0.28
N THR A 40 4.88 8.88 1.21
CA THR A 40 5.51 8.89 2.54
C THR A 40 5.16 7.65 3.36
N LEU A 41 3.91 7.18 3.28
CA LEU A 41 3.45 5.98 4.00
C LEU A 41 4.04 4.70 3.40
N GLU A 42 4.14 4.61 2.08
CA GLU A 42 4.72 3.46 1.37
C GLU A 42 6.22 3.26 1.66
N ALA A 43 6.94 4.35 1.95
CA ALA A 43 8.35 4.30 2.35
C ALA A 43 8.58 3.75 3.77
N ARG A 44 7.53 3.47 4.56
CA ARG A 44 7.64 3.05 5.97
C ARG A 44 6.95 1.71 6.23
N ASP A 45 7.36 1.05 7.31
CA ASP A 45 6.64 -0.12 7.83
C ASP A 45 5.40 0.34 8.61
N CYS A 46 4.26 0.38 7.91
CA CYS A 46 3.00 0.84 8.47
C CYS A 46 2.19 -0.29 9.11
N ARG A 47 1.68 -0.04 10.31
CA ARG A 47 0.72 -0.93 10.98
C ARG A 47 -0.72 -0.52 10.63
N HIS A 48 -1.52 -1.50 10.21
CA HIS A 48 -2.90 -1.28 9.83
C HIS A 48 -3.85 -1.53 11.00
N VAL A 49 -4.67 -0.53 11.36
CA VAL A 49 -5.76 -0.64 12.34
C VAL A 49 -7.10 -0.40 11.62
N ARG A 50 -8.10 -1.23 11.88
CA ARG A 50 -9.46 -1.09 11.35
C ARG A 50 -10.43 -0.80 12.50
N CYS A 51 -11.13 0.31 12.42
CA CYS A 51 -12.18 0.66 13.37
C CYS A 51 -13.53 0.15 12.84
N LEU A 52 -14.31 -0.51 13.69
CA LEU A 52 -15.65 -1.00 13.38
C LEU A 52 -16.64 -0.39 14.37
N ARG A 53 -17.81 0.03 13.88
CA ARG A 53 -18.88 0.58 14.70
C ARG A 53 -19.87 -0.55 15.05
N PRO A 54 -20.02 -0.93 16.32
CA PRO A 54 -20.83 -2.10 16.69
C PRO A 54 -22.33 -1.89 16.45
N ASN A 55 -22.82 -0.64 16.49
CA ASN A 55 -24.19 -0.28 16.19
C ASN A 55 -24.30 1.21 15.80
N ASP A 56 -25.32 1.58 15.02
CA ASP A 56 -25.54 2.97 14.60
C ASP A 56 -26.29 3.82 15.64
N GLU A 57 -26.95 3.18 16.61
CA GLU A 57 -27.70 3.83 17.69
C GLU A 57 -26.80 4.39 18.81
N GLN A 58 -25.49 4.20 18.71
CA GLN A 58 -24.49 4.59 19.72
C GLN A 58 -24.75 4.02 21.11
N LYS A 59 -25.47 2.90 21.20
CA LYS A 59 -25.76 2.23 22.46
C LYS A 59 -24.55 1.45 22.95
N PRO A 60 -24.17 1.58 24.24
CA PRO A 60 -23.11 0.76 24.81
C PRO A 60 -23.54 -0.70 24.84
N LEU A 61 -22.59 -1.62 24.68
CA LEU A 61 -22.80 -3.07 24.78
C LEU A 61 -23.85 -3.64 23.81
N PHE A 62 -24.22 -2.90 22.76
CA PHE A 62 -25.14 -3.36 21.72
C PHE A 62 -24.36 -3.69 20.44
N PHE A 63 -24.58 -4.88 19.88
CA PHE A 63 -23.86 -5.38 18.71
C PHE A 63 -24.85 -5.77 17.62
N ASP A 64 -24.80 -5.07 16.48
CA ASP A 64 -25.58 -5.41 15.29
C ASP A 64 -24.73 -6.25 14.33
N ASP A 65 -25.00 -7.56 14.33
CA ASP A 65 -24.35 -8.55 13.48
C ASP A 65 -24.40 -8.19 11.99
N LYS A 66 -25.55 -7.67 11.52
CA LYS A 66 -25.74 -7.39 10.09
C LYS A 66 -24.90 -6.20 9.65
N SER A 67 -24.87 -5.13 10.46
CA SER A 67 -24.00 -3.98 10.19
C SER A 67 -22.53 -4.38 10.28
N MET A 68 -22.13 -5.06 11.35
CA MET A 68 -20.75 -5.51 11.54
C MET A 68 -20.25 -6.40 10.41
N LEU A 69 -21.08 -7.33 9.93
CA LEU A 69 -20.72 -8.17 8.78
C LEU A 69 -20.56 -7.37 7.48
N ARG A 70 -21.41 -6.36 7.23
CA ARG A 70 -21.23 -5.44 6.09
C ARG A 70 -19.92 -4.67 6.20
N GLN A 71 -19.58 -4.18 7.39
CA GLN A 71 -18.33 -3.47 7.64
C GLN A 71 -17.11 -4.34 7.40
N CYS A 72 -17.13 -5.59 7.87
CA CYS A 72 -16.07 -6.55 7.60
C CYS A 72 -15.88 -6.82 6.09
N ARG A 73 -16.97 -6.82 5.30
CA ARG A 73 -16.90 -6.99 3.84
C ARG A 73 -16.36 -5.76 3.13
N TYR A 74 -16.95 -4.58 3.31
CA TYR A 74 -16.50 -3.40 2.56
C TYR A 74 -15.10 -2.93 2.97
N SER A 75 -14.69 -3.18 4.22
CA SER A 75 -13.34 -2.86 4.68
C SER A 75 -12.29 -3.85 4.18
N GLY A 76 -12.72 -4.98 3.60
CA GLY A 76 -11.82 -6.04 3.14
C GLY A 76 -11.21 -6.87 4.27
N LEU A 77 -11.79 -6.85 5.48
CA LEU A 77 -11.28 -7.61 6.63
C LEU A 77 -11.37 -9.12 6.42
N LEU A 78 -12.46 -9.60 5.79
CA LEU A 78 -12.66 -11.01 5.51
C LEU A 78 -11.64 -11.52 4.48
N GLU A 79 -11.41 -10.74 3.44
CA GLU A 79 -10.47 -10.99 2.35
C GLU A 79 -9.02 -10.94 2.87
N ALA A 80 -8.69 -9.91 3.66
CA ALA A 80 -7.38 -9.79 4.30
C ALA A 80 -7.11 -10.99 5.23
N THR A 81 -8.11 -11.44 5.99
CA THR A 81 -7.99 -12.63 6.84
C THR A 81 -7.76 -13.89 6.00
N ARG A 82 -8.49 -14.05 4.89
CA ARG A 82 -8.33 -15.17 3.96
C ARG A 82 -6.91 -15.22 3.38
N ILE A 83 -6.41 -14.10 2.86
CA ILE A 83 -5.05 -13.99 2.30
C ILE A 83 -4.00 -14.31 3.37
N ARG A 84 -4.14 -13.74 4.58
CA ARG A 84 -3.19 -13.96 5.68
C ARG A 84 -3.18 -15.41 6.17
N ARG A 85 -4.32 -16.12 6.11
CA ARG A 85 -4.40 -17.55 6.47
C ARG A 85 -3.74 -18.45 5.43
N GLN A 86 -3.79 -18.10 4.15
CA GLN A 86 -3.22 -18.89 3.06
C GLN A 86 -1.73 -18.59 2.83
N GLY A 87 -1.27 -17.42 3.26
CA GLY A 87 0.11 -16.99 3.09
C GLY A 87 0.97 -17.09 4.36
N TYR A 88 2.28 -16.89 4.18
CA TYR A 88 3.22 -16.73 5.28
C TYR A 88 3.43 -15.24 5.57
N ALA A 89 3.03 -14.79 6.76
CA ALA A 89 3.10 -13.38 7.14
C ALA A 89 4.53 -12.86 7.35
N HIS A 90 5.48 -13.76 7.63
CA HIS A 90 6.86 -13.41 7.92
C HIS A 90 7.76 -13.69 6.72
N ARG A 91 8.31 -12.62 6.14
CA ARG A 91 9.27 -12.71 5.02
C ARG A 91 10.55 -12.01 5.45
N ARG A 92 11.57 -12.79 5.81
CA ARG A 92 12.91 -12.29 6.18
C ARG A 92 13.96 -13.03 5.38
N SER A 93 15.09 -12.38 5.14
CA SER A 93 16.25 -13.05 4.55
C SER A 93 16.73 -14.18 5.48
N LEU A 94 17.31 -15.22 4.88
CA LEU A 94 17.84 -16.35 5.63
C LEU A 94 18.91 -15.91 6.64
N SER A 95 19.74 -14.92 6.30
CA SER A 95 20.76 -14.37 7.19
C SER A 95 20.16 -13.71 8.44
N HIS A 96 19.13 -12.86 8.28
CA HIS A 96 18.43 -12.24 9.43
C HIS A 96 17.66 -13.27 10.25
N PHE A 97 17.02 -14.24 9.59
CA PHE A 97 16.32 -15.32 10.27
C PHE A 97 17.29 -16.15 11.13
N ALA A 98 18.40 -16.61 10.52
CA ALA A 98 19.41 -17.41 11.20
C ALA A 98 20.05 -16.66 12.37
N SER A 99 20.43 -15.39 12.18
CA SER A 99 21.00 -14.56 13.24
C SER A 99 20.03 -14.40 14.42
N ARG A 100 18.76 -14.06 14.15
CA ARG A 100 17.75 -13.83 15.19
C ARG A 100 17.41 -15.10 15.98
N TYR A 101 17.32 -16.25 15.30
CA TYR A 101 16.87 -17.50 15.91
C TYR A 101 18.01 -18.47 16.24
N ALA A 102 19.28 -18.05 16.10
CA ALA A 102 20.46 -18.87 16.38
C ALA A 102 20.48 -19.45 17.81
N LEU A 103 19.84 -18.77 18.77
CA LEU A 103 19.75 -19.24 20.15
C LEU A 103 18.85 -20.48 20.32
N LEU A 104 17.91 -20.69 19.40
CA LEU A 104 17.02 -21.86 19.41
C LEU A 104 17.70 -23.11 18.84
N LEU A 105 18.85 -22.96 18.19
CA LEU A 105 19.60 -24.08 17.63
C LEU A 105 20.31 -24.85 18.74
N ALA A 106 20.35 -26.17 18.61
CA ALA A 106 21.20 -27.03 19.45
C ALA A 106 22.66 -26.50 19.45
N PRO A 107 23.40 -26.61 20.56
CA PRO A 107 24.73 -26.01 20.69
C PRO A 107 25.69 -26.34 19.54
N GLU A 108 25.62 -27.57 19.02
CA GLU A 108 26.40 -28.04 17.86
C GLU A 108 26.02 -27.36 16.55
N ALA A 109 24.71 -27.31 16.25
CA ALA A 109 24.19 -26.63 15.07
C ALA A 109 24.48 -25.13 15.11
N ARG A 110 24.41 -24.52 16.30
CA ARG A 110 24.75 -23.10 16.52
C ARG A 110 26.23 -22.79 16.24
N ARG A 111 27.15 -23.67 16.66
CA ARG A 111 28.59 -23.54 16.36
C ARG A 111 28.86 -23.63 14.85
N ARG A 112 28.27 -24.62 14.17
CA ARG A 112 28.39 -24.78 12.71
C ARG A 112 27.84 -23.57 11.95
N ALA A 113 26.64 -23.10 12.32
CA ALA A 113 26.04 -21.92 11.69
C ALA A 113 26.91 -20.66 11.85
N ARG A 114 27.54 -20.46 13.02
CA ARG A 114 28.47 -19.35 13.24
C ARG A 114 29.73 -19.45 12.38
N GLN A 115 30.30 -20.66 12.22
CA GLN A 115 31.47 -20.87 11.36
C GLN A 115 31.17 -20.58 9.89
N VAL A 116 30.02 -21.04 9.39
CA VAL A 116 29.58 -20.79 8.00
C VAL A 116 29.36 -19.29 7.76
N MET A 117 28.70 -18.59 8.69
CA MET A 117 28.46 -17.14 8.56
C MET A 117 29.75 -16.31 8.70
N ALA A 118 30.72 -16.76 9.51
CA ALA A 118 32.02 -16.09 9.66
C ALA A 118 32.96 -16.30 8.45
N GLY A 119 32.82 -17.42 7.73
CA GLY A 119 33.60 -17.69 6.51
C GLY A 119 33.17 -16.86 5.30
N SER A 120 31.91 -16.43 5.25
CA SER A 120 31.35 -15.69 4.11
C SER A 120 31.70 -14.20 4.07
N LEU A 121 32.35 -13.65 5.11
CA LEU A 121 32.81 -12.25 5.18
C LEU A 121 34.24 -12.03 4.66
N LYS A 122 34.92 -13.09 4.17
CA LYS A 122 36.31 -13.05 3.69
C LYS A 122 36.46 -13.19 2.16
N ALA A 123 35.40 -12.98 1.39
CA ALA A 123 35.42 -12.97 -0.08
C ALA A 123 34.96 -11.62 -0.60
#